data_AF-A0A7W6XV32-F1
#
_entry.id   AF-A0A7W6XV32-F1
#
_cell.length_a   1.000
_cell.length_b   1.000
_cell.length_c   1.000
_cell.angle_alpha   90.00
_cell.angle_beta   90.00
_cell.angle_gamma   90.00
#
_symmetry.space_group_name_H-M   'P 1'
#
loop_
_entity.id
_entity.type
_entity.pdbx_description
1 polymer ?
#
loop_
_entity_poly.entity_id
_entity_poly.type
_entity_poly.pdbx_seq_one_letter_code
_entity_poly.pdbx_strand_id
1 'polypeptide(L)' 'MSVERPLEPLLSDRKAVPPTSLDNSVSWTASEFLLIESLIGETEHRIIDRWPLLG' A
#
# COMPACT_ATOMS: atom_id res chain seq x y z
N MET A 1 11.14 18.52 11.59
CA MET A 1 11.27 17.14 11.09
C MET A 1 9.87 16.55 11.06
N SER A 2 9.29 16.33 9.88
CA SER A 2 7.96 15.74 9.76
C SER A 2 8.10 14.22 9.80
N VAL A 3 7.33 13.56 10.66
CA VAL A 3 7.26 12.10 10.71
C VAL A 3 6.23 11.65 9.70
N GLU A 4 6.65 10.92 8.67
CA GLU A 4 5.71 10.26 7.77
C GLU A 4 5.14 9.01 8.45
N ARG A 5 3.82 8.84 8.38
CA ARG A 5 3.14 7.64 8.86
C ARG A 5 2.69 6.83 7.65
N PRO A 6 3.18 5.59 7.47
CA PRO A 6 2.72 4.74 6.38
C PRO A 6 1.24 4.41 6.59
N LEU A 7 0.46 4.48 5.50
CA LEU A 7 -0.96 4.16 5.45
C LEU A 7 -1.24 3.37 4.19
N GLU A 8 -2.01 2.29 4.31
CA GLU A 8 -2.51 1.51 3.18
C GLU A 8 -4.03 1.76 3.04
N PRO A 9 -4.49 2.39 1.94
CA PRO A 9 -5.91 2.68 1.75
C PRO A 9 -6.68 1.40 1.42
N LEU A 10 -7.55 0.97 2.34
CA LEU A 10 -8.42 -0.21 2.14
C LEU A 10 -9.68 0.10 1.31
N LEU A 11 -10.18 1.33 1.40
CA LEU A 11 -11.42 1.77 0.77
C LEU A 11 -11.20 3.11 0.10
N SER A 12 -11.49 3.17 -1.20
CA SER A 12 -11.42 4.39 -2.01
C SER A 12 -12.82 4.94 -2.38
N ASP A 13 -13.89 4.29 -1.91
CA ASP A 13 -15.26 4.75 -2.14
C ASP A 13 -15.60 5.91 -1.18
N ARG A 14 -16.40 6.87 -1.66
CA ARG A 14 -16.91 8.01 -0.89
C ARG A 14 -18.12 7.65 -0.03
N LYS A 15 -18.64 6.43 -0.17
CA LYS A 15 -19.72 5.95 0.69
C LYS A 15 -19.22 5.81 2.11
N ALA A 16 -19.95 6.38 3.07
CA ALA A 16 -19.63 6.23 4.48
C ALA A 16 -19.73 4.75 4.88
N VAL A 17 -18.60 4.16 5.27
CA VAL A 17 -18.51 2.81 5.84
C VAL A 17 -18.23 2.95 7.34
N PRO A 18 -18.95 2.21 8.22
CA PRO A 18 -18.67 2.23 9.65
C PRO A 18 -17.21 1.85 9.94
N PRO A 19 -16.55 2.48 10.92
CA PRO A 19 -15.22 2.06 11.35
C PRO A 19 -15.22 0.59 11.76
N THR A 20 -14.20 -0.15 11.33
CA THR A 20 -13.97 -1.55 11.70
C THR A 20 -12.51 -1.74 12.02
N SER A 21 -12.24 -2.44 13.12
CA SER A 21 -10.90 -2.91 13.47
C SER A 21 -10.63 -4.26 12.84
N LEU A 22 -9.37 -4.51 12.48
CA LEU A 22 -8.94 -5.88 12.19
C LEU A 22 -8.92 -6.67 13.50
N ASP A 23 -9.53 -7.85 13.50
CA ASP A 23 -9.61 -8.71 14.69
C ASP A 23 -8.23 -9.26 15.11
N ASN A 24 -7.29 -9.33 14.18
CA ASN A 24 -5.94 -9.84 14.40
C ASN A 24 -4.90 -8.95 13.73
N SER A 25 -3.70 -8.87 14.34
CA SER A 25 -2.55 -8.21 13.71
C SER A 25 -2.07 -9.02 12.51
N VAL A 26 -1.90 -8.35 11.37
CA VAL A 26 -1.23 -8.92 10.20
C VAL A 26 0.21 -8.43 10.20
N SER A 27 1.17 -9.35 10.17
CA SER A 27 2.60 -9.05 10.17
C SER A 27 3.30 -9.82 9.05
N TRP A 28 4.16 -9.13 8.33
CA TRP A 28 4.99 -9.68 7.27
C TRP A 28 6.27 -8.86 7.15
N THR A 29 7.32 -9.48 6.62
CA THR A 29 8.59 -8.80 6.33
C THR A 29 8.64 -8.50 4.85
N ALA A 30 8.76 -7.22 4.49
CA ALA A 30 9.04 -6.83 3.11
C ALA A 30 10.41 -7.36 2.68
N SER A 31 10.53 -7.82 1.44
CA SER A 31 11.80 -8.31 0.88
C SER A 31 12.39 -7.38 -0.19
N GLU A 32 11.59 -6.48 -0.73
CA GLU A 32 11.97 -5.62 -1.86
C GLU A 32 11.11 -4.35 -1.94
N PHE A 33 11.62 -3.35 -2.66
CA PHE A 33 10.87 -2.21 -3.14
C PHE A 33 10.55 -2.38 -4.62
N LEU A 34 9.34 -1.96 -5.02
CA LEU A 34 8.87 -1.98 -6.40
C LEU A 34 8.65 -0.56 -6.90
N LEU A 35 9.14 -0.24 -8.09
CA LEU A 35 8.67 0.92 -8.84
C LEU A 35 7.48 0.49 -9.69
N ILE A 36 6.33 1.13 -9.47
CA ILE A 36 5.10 0.84 -10.20
C ILE A 36 4.66 2.03 -11.05
N GLU A 37 4.19 1.75 -12.26
CA GLU A 37 3.44 2.68 -13.09
C GLU A 37 1.96 2.52 -12.79
N SER A 38 1.28 3.64 -12.57
CA SER A 38 -0.17 3.69 -12.46
C SER A 38 -0.70 4.64 -13.53
N LEU A 39 -1.65 4.16 -14.33
CA LEU A 39 -2.32 4.97 -15.35
C LEU A 39 -3.67 5.44 -14.80
N ILE A 40 -3.93 6.74 -14.88
CA ILE A 40 -5.18 7.32 -14.39
C ILE A 40 -6.36 6.71 -15.18
N GLY A 41 -7.30 6.11 -14.45
CA GLY A 41 -8.48 5.45 -15.02
C GLY A 41 -8.36 3.92 -15.09
N GLU A 42 -7.18 3.37 -14.85
CA GLU A 42 -6.93 1.93 -14.77
C GLU A 42 -6.74 1.50 -13.32
N THR A 43 -7.25 0.32 -12.97
CA THR A 43 -6.96 -0.33 -11.67
C THR A 43 -5.66 -1.14 -11.69
N GLU A 44 -5.10 -1.37 -12.88
CA GLU A 44 -3.87 -2.14 -13.04
C GLU A 44 -2.63 -1.31 -12.75
N HIS A 45 -1.68 -1.92 -12.04
CA HIS A 45 -0.39 -1.35 -11.72
C HIS A 45 0.69 -2.20 -12.38
N ARG A 46 1.52 -1.57 -13.21
CA ARG A 46 2.61 -2.27 -13.92
C ARG A 46 3.91 -2.11 -13.15
N ILE A 47 4.56 -3.22 -12.81
CA ILE A 47 5.89 -3.17 -12.19
C ILE A 47 6.92 -2.76 -13.26
N ILE A 48 7.62 -1.65 -13.01
CA ILE A 48 8.69 -1.14 -13.87
C ILE A 48 10.05 -1.69 -13.45
N ASP A 49 10.32 -1.77 -12.14
CA ASP A 49 11.61 -2.20 -11.61
C ASP A 49 11.50 -2.70 -10.16
N ARG A 50 12.52 -3.41 -9.67
CA ARG A 50 12.56 -4.05 -8.35
C ARG A 50 13.95 -3.91 -7.72
N TRP A 51 13.99 -3.57 -6.44
CA TRP A 51 15.23 -3.54 -5.65
C TRP A 51 15.09 -4.41 -4.41
N PRO A 52 16.00 -5.36 -4.17
CA PRO A 52 16.00 -6.13 -2.94
C PRO A 52 16.31 -5.22 -1.74
N LEU A 53 15.64 -5.48 -0.62
CA LEU A 53 16.06 -4.91 0.66
C LEU A 53 17.34 -5.61 1.09
N LEU A 54 18.45 -4.86 1.09
CA LEU A 54 19.71 -5.34 1.64
C LEU A 54 19.58 -5.32 3.17
N GLY A 55 19.77 -6.49 3.79
CA GLY A 55 19.64 -6.71 5.23
C GLY A 55 20.77 -6.11 6.05
#